data_AF-T2J6Z5-F1
#
_entry.id   AF-T2J6Z5-F1
#
_cell.length_a   1.000
_cell.length_b   1.000
_cell.length_c   1.000
_cell.angle_alpha   90.00
_cell.angle_beta   90.00
_cell.angle_gamma   90.00
#
_symmetry.space_group_name_H-M   'P 1'
#
loop_
_entity.id
_entity.type
_entity.pdbx_description
1 polymer ?
#
loop_
_entity_poly.entity_id
_entity_poly.type
_entity_poly.pdbx_seq_one_letter_code
_entity_poly.pdbx_strand_id
1 'polypeptide(L)' 'MTLQVKDTTGAGDAFLALASMSAKLELPIAIGSLLGNLAGAMSANILGNAYPIEKSKLLKFATTILKV' A
#
# COMPACT_ATOMS: atom_id res chain seq x y z
N MET A 1 13.66 -5.92 6.55
CA MET A 1 14.12 -5.03 5.46
C MET A 1 13.16 -3.86 5.41
N THR A 2 13.65 -2.64 5.53
CA THR A 2 12.82 -1.43 5.45
C THR A 2 12.82 -0.91 4.00
N LEU A 3 11.68 -0.37 3.55
CA LEU A 3 11.61 0.33 2.27
C LEU A 3 12.38 1.65 2.39
N GLN A 4 13.29 1.94 1.46
CA GLN A 4 13.91 3.26 1.38
C GLN A 4 12.99 4.21 0.64
N VAL A 5 12.59 5.32 1.26
CA VAL A 5 11.77 6.33 0.60
C VAL A 5 12.58 6.95 -0.54
N LYS A 6 12.04 6.87 -1.75
CA LYS A 6 12.65 7.39 -2.98
C LYS A 6 11.95 8.64 -3.48
N ASP A 7 10.63 8.63 -3.47
CA ASP A 7 9.77 9.75 -3.86
C ASP A 7 8.42 9.57 -3.15
N THR A 8 7.85 10.64 -2.59
CA THR A 8 6.57 10.57 -1.85
C THR A 8 5.36 10.91 -2.71
N THR A 9 5.59 11.34 -3.95
CA THR A 9 4.55 11.69 -4.91
C THR A 9 3.70 10.46 -5.23
N GLY A 10 2.37 10.56 -5.10
CA GLY A 10 1.44 9.46 -5.37
C GLY A 10 1.24 8.48 -4.21
N ALA A 11 1.97 8.60 -3.09
CA ALA A 11 1.77 7.73 -1.93
C ALA A 11 0.37 7.87 -1.30
N GLY A 12 -0.16 9.10 -1.26
CA GLY A 12 -1.52 9.38 -0.80
C GLY A 12 -2.58 8.80 -1.73
N ASP A 13 -2.36 8.87 -3.04
CA ASP A 13 -3.26 8.30 -4.04
C ASP A 13 -3.30 6.77 -3.95
N ALA A 14 -2.13 6.14 -3.76
CA ALA A 14 -2.02 4.69 -3.56
C ALA A 14 -2.72 4.24 -2.26
N PHE A 15 -2.57 5.01 -1.18
CA PHE A 15 -3.31 4.79 0.06
C PHE A 15 -4.82 4.87 -0.17
N LEU A 16 -5.28 5.98 -0.77
CA LEU A 16 -6.70 6.23 -0.98
C LEU A 16 -7.33 5.20 -1.92
N ALA A 17 -6.62 4.76 -2.95
CA ALA A 17 -7.09 3.74 -3.88
C ALA A 17 -7.45 2.43 -3.17
N LEU A 18 -6.58 1.90 -2.30
CA LEU A 18 -6.88 0.67 -1.55
C LEU A 18 -7.83 0.90 -0.37
N ALA A 19 -7.71 2.03 0.33
CA ALA A 19 -8.59 2.33 1.46
C ALA A 19 -10.05 2.50 1.00
N SER A 20 -10.29 3.25 -0.08
CA SER A 20 -11.63 3.45 -0.65
C SER A 20 -12.21 2.18 -1.25
N MET A 21 -11.38 1.35 -1.92
CA MET A 21 -11.81 0.04 -2.41
C MET A 21 -12.22 -0.87 -1.24
N SER A 22 -11.44 -0.88 -0.16
CA SER A 22 -11.76 -1.66 1.04
C SER A 22 -13.04 -1.18 1.72
N ALA A 23 -13.25 0.14 1.78
CA ALA A 23 -14.48 0.73 2.30
C ALA A 23 -15.70 0.32 1.45
N LYS A 24 -15.56 0.30 0.12
CA LYS A 24 -16.62 -0.19 -0.79
C LYS A 24 -16.93 -1.68 -0.59
N LEU A 25 -15.95 -2.47 -0.19
CA LEU A 25 -16.11 -3.90 0.11
C LEU A 25 -16.53 -4.16 1.57
N GLU A 26 -16.86 -3.11 2.33
CA GLU A 26 -17.29 -3.20 3.74
C GLU A 26 -16.28 -3.93 4.63
N LEU A 27 -14.99 -3.87 4.27
CA LEU A 27 -13.92 -4.43 5.09
C LEU A 27 -13.76 -3.65 6.39
N PRO A 28 -13.33 -4.30 7.49
CA PRO A 28 -13.01 -3.60 8.72
C PRO A 28 -12.02 -2.46 8.46
N ILE A 29 -12.27 -1.30 9.07
CA ILE A 29 -11.46 -0.09 8.83
C ILE A 29 -9.96 -0.35 9.06
N ALA A 30 -9.61 -1.16 10.05
CA ALA A 30 -8.24 -1.57 10.33
C ALA A 30 -7.58 -2.29 9.14
N ILE A 31 -8.31 -3.16 8.44
CA ILE A 31 -7.80 -3.87 7.27
C ILE A 31 -7.65 -2.92 6.08
N GLY A 32 -8.65 -2.06 5.84
CA GLY A 32 -8.57 -1.05 4.79
C GLY A 32 -7.42 -0.06 4.99
N SER A 33 -7.24 0.42 6.22
CA SER A 33 -6.12 1.29 6.59
C SER A 33 -4.77 0.58 6.50
N LEU A 34 -4.68 -0.69 6.90
CA LEU A 34 -3.46 -1.49 6.74
C LEU A 34 -3.07 -1.60 5.26
N LEU A 35 -3.99 -2.03 4.40
CA LEU A 35 -3.75 -2.18 2.97
C LEU A 35 -3.36 -0.84 2.32
N GLY A 36 -4.08 0.24 2.65
CA GLY A 36 -3.73 1.59 2.20
C GLY A 36 -2.32 2.00 2.61
N ASN A 37 -1.94 1.79 3.87
CA ASN A 37 -0.61 2.15 4.37
C ASN A 37 0.49 1.33 3.68
N LEU A 38 0.25 0.04 3.42
CA LEU A 38 1.19 -0.80 2.68
C LEU A 38 1.36 -0.29 1.23
N ALA A 39 0.27 0.06 0.55
CA ALA A 39 0.33 0.63 -0.79
C ALA A 39 1.04 1.99 -0.82
N GLY A 40 0.76 2.88 0.13
CA GLY A 40 1.44 4.17 0.25
C GLY A 40 2.94 4.01 0.50
N ALA A 41 3.33 3.11 1.40
CA ALA A 41 4.73 2.82 1.67
C ALA A 41 5.46 2.23 0.45
N MET A 42 4.80 1.36 -0.31
CA MET A 42 5.34 0.81 -1.55
C MET A 42 5.47 1.89 -2.63
N SER A 43 4.45 2.73 -2.81
CA SER A 43 4.50 3.86 -3.75
C SER A 43 5.61 4.84 -3.39
N ALA A 44 5.85 5.06 -2.10
CA ALA A 44 6.91 5.95 -1.64
C ALA A 44 8.34 5.47 -2.01
N ASN A 45 8.49 4.19 -2.38
CA ASN A 45 9.73 3.59 -2.86
C ASN A 45 9.84 3.62 -4.41
N ILE A 46 8.77 4.01 -5.09
CA ILE A 46 8.69 4.16 -6.55
C ILE A 46 8.91 5.64 -6.88
N LEU A 47 9.63 5.92 -7.97
CA LEU A 47 9.75 7.30 -8.46
C LEU A 47 8.41 7.70 -9.09
N GLY A 48 7.70 8.64 -8.47
CA GLY A 48 6.32 9.02 -8.81
C GLY A 48 5.41 7.81 -9.00
N ASN A 49 4.70 7.79 -10.13
CA ASN A 49 3.88 6.64 -10.57
C ASN A 49 4.51 5.95 -11.80
N ALA A 50 5.84 5.84 -11.84
CA ALA A 50 6.56 5.30 -12.99
C ALA A 50 6.14 3.86 -13.34
N TYR A 51 5.76 3.06 -12.36
CA TYR A 51 5.18 1.72 -12.55
C TYR A 51 4.14 1.42 -11.46
N PRO A 52 3.11 0.61 -11.78
CA PRO A 52 2.06 0.28 -10.84
C PRO A 52 2.53 -0.68 -9.74
N ILE A 53 1.85 -0.65 -8.60
CA ILE A 53 2.04 -1.64 -7.54
C ILE A 53 1.42 -2.98 -7.94
N GLU A 54 2.23 -4.03 -7.97
CA GLU A 54 1.76 -5.39 -8.23
C GLU A 54 1.06 -6.00 -7.01
N LYS A 55 -0.12 -6.61 -7.22
CA LYS A 55 -0.87 -7.34 -6.18
C LYS A 55 0.00 -8.39 -5.46
N SER A 56 0.85 -9.11 -6.20
CA SER A 56 1.72 -10.15 -5.64
C SER A 56 2.70 -9.58 -4.62
N LYS A 57 3.30 -8.42 -4.90
CA LYS A 57 4.23 -7.72 -4.01
C LYS A 57 3.51 -7.16 -2.79
N LEU A 58 2.33 -6.58 -2.97
CA LEU A 58 1.50 -6.07 -1.88
C LEU A 58 1.13 -7.19 -0.89
N LEU A 59 0.64 -8.33 -1.40
CA LEU A 59 0.26 -9.46 -0.55
C LEU A 59 1.46 -10.11 0.16
N LYS A 60 2.61 -10.20 -0.52
CA LYS A 60 3.86 -10.64 0.12
C LYS A 60 4.25 -9.70 1.26
N PHE A 61 4.17 -8.39 1.02
CA PHE A 61 4.49 -7.40 2.04
C PHE A 61 3.51 -7.46 3.23
N ALA A 62 2.22 -7.55 2.96
CA ALA A 62 1.20 -7.77 3.99
C ALA A 62 1.47 -9.03 4.82
N THR A 63 1.81 -10.15 4.16
CA THR A 63 2.12 -11.42 4.82
C THR A 63 3.35 -11.29 5.72
N THR A 64 4.40 -10.61 5.27
CA THR A 64 5.61 -10.36 6.08
C THR A 64 5.30 -9.53 7.33
N ILE A 65 4.41 -8.53 7.23
CA ILE A 65 4.00 -7.70 8.36
C ILE A 65 3.08 -8.46 9.33
N LEU A 66 2.23 -9.36 8.84
CA LEU A 66 1.29 -10.12 9.66
C LEU A 66 1.89 -11.39 10.27
N LYS A 67 2.97 -11.94 9.70
CA LYS A 67 3.70 -13.12 10.21
C LYS A 67 4.65 -12.80 11.38
N VAL A 68 4.47 -11.67 12.07
CA VAL A 68 5.22 -11.35 13.30
C VAL A 68 4.98 -12.43 14.34
#